data_AF-A0AB37HJ10-F1
#
_entry.id   AF-A0AB37HJ10-F1
#
_cell.length_a   1.000
_cell.length_b   1.000
_cell.length_c   1.000
_cell.angle_alpha   90.00
_cell.angle_beta   90.00
_cell.angle_gamma   90.00
#
_symmetry.space_group_name_H-M   'P 1'
#
loop_
_entity.id
_entity.type
_entity.pdbx_description
1 polymer ?
#
loop_
_entity_poly.entity_id
_entity_poly.type
_entity_poly.pdbx_seq_one_letter_code
_entity_poly.pdbx_strand_id
1 'polypeptide(L)'
;MVSISIWIIILSAELTILPIIGEEVIQNDGSTLFKVWESVFSFLLLAGYFAVACGWLGVFLYGWGMRSVKTEHFSSLFNNSALYSGLIGLIGIIITCISFPIGYIVIPLTSGPPFIWTMLLAVKMLRKQVE
;
A
#
# COMPACT_ATOMS: atom_id res chain seq x y z
N MET A 1 -6.17 -10.46 2.39
CA MET A 1 -5.23 -11.56 2.09
C MET A 1 -4.45 -11.29 0.80
N VAL A 2 -5.11 -10.97 -0.32
CA VAL A 2 -4.44 -10.69 -1.62
C VAL A 2 -3.28 -9.69 -1.53
N SER A 3 -3.47 -8.52 -0.91
CA SER A 3 -2.41 -7.50 -0.75
C SER A 3 -1.16 -8.03 -0.03
N ILE A 4 -1.35 -8.76 1.09
CA ILE A 4 -0.25 -9.33 1.87
C ILE A 4 0.50 -10.40 1.07
N SER A 5 -0.23 -11.27 0.36
CA SER A 5 0.38 -12.28 -0.50
C SER A 5 1.25 -11.66 -1.59
N ILE A 6 0.80 -10.55 -2.20
CA ILE A 6 1.60 -9.82 -3.20
C ILE A 6 2.86 -9.22 -2.57
N TRP A 7 2.75 -8.62 -1.38
CA TRP A 7 3.91 -8.10 -0.65
C TRP A 7 4.95 -9.18 -0.30
N ILE A 8 4.50 -10.37 0.10
CA ILE A 8 5.40 -11.51 0.36
C ILE A 8 6.15 -11.91 -0.92
N ILE A 9 5.47 -11.93 -2.06
CA ILE A 9 6.09 -12.24 -3.36
C ILE A 9 7.12 -11.18 -3.74
N ILE A 10 6.78 -9.89 -3.59
CA ILE A 10 7.69 -8.77 -3.87
C ILE A 10 8.93 -8.86 -2.99
N LEU A 11 8.76 -9.00 -1.67
CA LEU A 11 9.88 -9.10 -0.72
C LEU A 11 10.76 -10.32 -1.01
N SER A 12 10.16 -11.47 -1.34
CA SER A 12 10.91 -12.67 -1.69
C SER A 12 11.74 -12.43 -2.95
N ALA A 13 11.14 -11.85 -3.99
CA ALA A 13 11.83 -11.55 -5.24
C ALA A 13 12.89 -10.44 -5.10
N GLU A 14 12.68 -9.43 -4.25
CA GLU A 14 13.71 -8.43 -3.91
C GLU A 14 14.88 -9.03 -3.13
N LEU A 15 14.64 -10.00 -2.25
CA LEU A 15 15.70 -10.63 -1.45
C LEU A 15 16.45 -11.72 -2.21
N THR A 16 15.85 -12.36 -3.22
CA THR A 16 16.47 -13.45 -3.96
C THR A 16 16.81 -13.09 -5.40
N ILE A 17 15.83 -12.70 -6.21
CA ILE A 17 15.99 -12.60 -7.67
C ILE A 17 16.79 -11.36 -8.06
N LEU A 18 16.43 -10.19 -7.51
CA LEU A 18 17.11 -8.93 -7.82
C LEU A 18 18.60 -8.90 -7.48
N PRO A 19 19.08 -9.37 -6.31
CA PRO A 19 20.49 -9.35 -6.00
C PRO A 19 21.29 -10.33 -6.86
N ILE A 20 20.76 -11.53 -7.12
CA ILE A 20 21.44 -12.53 -7.96
C ILE A 20 21.63 -12.00 -9.38
N ILE A 21 20.57 -11.44 -9.99
CA ILE A 21 20.66 -10.88 -11.34
C ILE A 21 21.54 -9.62 -11.32
N GLY A 22 21.44 -8.78 -10.28
CA GLY A 22 22.22 -7.55 -10.15
C GLY A 22 23.73 -7.79 -10.03
N GLU A 23 24.14 -8.80 -9.27
CA GLU A 23 25.54 -9.20 -9.13
C GLU A 23 26.11 -9.67 -10.47
N GLU A 24 25.34 -10.48 -11.21
CA GLU A 24 25.72 -10.97 -12.54
C GLU A 24 25.82 -9.85 -13.58
N VAL A 25 24.94 -8.85 -13.50
CA VAL A 25 24.97 -7.64 -14.34
C VAL A 25 26.25 -6.86 -14.11
N ILE A 26 26.67 -6.67 -12.85
CA ILE A 26 27.88 -5.93 -12.49
C ILE A 26 29.14 -6.67 -12.95
N GLN A 27 29.16 -8.00 -12.85
CA GLN A 27 30.33 -8.81 -13.17
C GLN A 27 30.53 -9.01 -14.68
N ASN A 28 29.45 -9.13 -15.46
CA ASN A 28 29.51 -9.54 -16.88
C ASN A 28 29.13 -8.44 -17.89
N ASP A 29 28.81 -7.21 -17.45
CA ASP A 29 28.50 -6.03 -18.29
C ASP A 29 27.53 -6.32 -19.45
N GLY A 30 26.60 -7.26 -19.20
CA GLY A 30 25.72 -7.84 -20.21
C GLY A 30 24.47 -7.00 -20.43
N SER A 31 24.38 -6.31 -21.59
CA SER A 31 23.25 -5.44 -21.93
C SER A 31 21.86 -6.13 -21.87
N THR A 32 21.79 -7.44 -22.13
CA THR A 32 20.55 -8.21 -22.06
C THR A 32 20.15 -8.51 -20.61
N LEU A 33 21.11 -8.86 -19.75
CA LEU A 33 20.86 -9.13 -18.33
C LEU A 33 20.39 -7.88 -17.59
N PHE A 34 20.95 -6.71 -17.94
CA PHE A 34 20.51 -5.44 -17.40
C PHE A 34 19.03 -5.15 -17.72
N LYS A 35 18.60 -5.39 -18.97
CA LYS A 35 17.19 -5.22 -19.38
C LYS A 35 16.25 -6.18 -18.64
N VAL A 36 16.68 -7.42 -18.40
CA VAL A 36 15.89 -8.38 -17.61
C VAL A 36 15.76 -7.90 -16.17
N TRP A 37 16.85 -7.43 -15.57
CA TRP A 37 16.85 -6.85 -14.22
C TRP A 37 15.88 -5.67 -14.11
N GLU A 38 15.98 -4.71 -15.03
CA GLU A 38 15.12 -3.51 -15.08
C GLU A 38 13.64 -3.88 -15.28
N SER A 39 13.36 -4.89 -16.12
CA SER A 39 12.00 -5.38 -16.37
C SER A 39 11.39 -6.04 -15.13
N VAL A 40 12.16 -6.89 -14.44
CA VAL A 40 11.73 -7.54 -13.20
C VAL A 40 11.46 -6.50 -12.12
N PHE A 41 12.37 -5.53 -11.96
CA PHE A 41 12.20 -4.43 -11.01
C PHE A 41 10.94 -3.59 -11.29
N SER A 42 10.73 -3.20 -12.55
CA SER A 42 9.56 -2.42 -12.96
C SER A 42 8.25 -3.19 -12.75
N PHE A 43 8.25 -4.50 -13.01
CA PHE A 43 7.10 -5.37 -12.75
C PHE A 43 6.80 -5.48 -11.25
N LEU A 44 7.83 -5.65 -10.41
CA LEU A 44 7.68 -5.69 -8.96
C LEU A 44 7.13 -4.36 -8.40
N LEU A 45 7.61 -3.22 -8.91
CA LEU A 45 7.08 -1.91 -8.55
C LEU A 45 5.59 -1.79 -8.88
N LEU A 46 5.19 -2.22 -10.09
CA LEU A 46 3.79 -2.24 -10.49
C LEU A 46 2.94 -3.16 -9.61
N ALA A 47 3.44 -4.35 -9.28
CA ALA A 47 2.80 -5.27 -8.36
C ALA A 47 2.63 -4.64 -6.96
N GLY A 48 3.63 -3.86 -6.51
CA GLY A 48 3.57 -3.09 -5.28
C GLY A 48 2.44 -2.06 -5.29
N TYR A 49 2.35 -1.24 -6.33
CA TYR A 49 1.24 -0.29 -6.48
C TYR A 49 -0.12 -0.97 -6.46
N PHE A 50 -0.24 -2.12 -7.13
CA PHE A 50 -1.47 -2.91 -7.11
C PHE A 50 -1.80 -3.44 -5.71
N ALA A 51 -0.81 -3.94 -4.97
CA ALA A 51 -0.99 -4.40 -3.59
C ALA A 51 -1.49 -3.28 -2.67
N VAL A 52 -0.96 -2.07 -2.82
CA VAL A 52 -1.40 -0.89 -2.06
C VAL A 52 -2.83 -0.50 -2.47
N ALA A 53 -3.16 -0.53 -3.77
CA ALA A 53 -4.52 -0.25 -4.24
C ALA A 53 -5.55 -1.23 -3.66
N CYS A 54 -5.22 -2.53 -3.61
CA CYS A 54 -6.05 -3.53 -2.94
C CYS A 54 -6.22 -3.23 -1.45
N GLY A 55 -5.19 -2.71 -0.78
CA GLY A 55 -5.27 -2.27 0.62
C GLY A 55 -6.30 -1.15 0.79
N TRP A 56 -6.23 -0.12 -0.05
CA TRP A 56 -7.17 1.01 -0.03
C TRP A 56 -8.59 0.63 -0.39
N LEU A 57 -8.75 -0.27 -1.35
CA LEU A 57 -10.05 -0.85 -1.66
C LEU A 57 -10.63 -1.57 -0.43
N GLY A 58 -9.81 -2.29 0.32
CA GLY A 58 -10.19 -2.91 1.59
C GLY A 58 -10.67 -1.88 2.62
N VAL A 59 -9.97 -0.75 2.76
CA VAL A 59 -10.35 0.35 3.66
C VAL A 59 -11.68 0.98 3.23
N PHE A 60 -11.87 1.21 1.93
CA PHE A 60 -13.12 1.73 1.39
C PHE A 60 -14.31 0.79 1.68
N LEU A 61 -14.14 -0.51 1.40
CA LEU A 61 -15.16 -1.52 1.66
C LEU A 61 -15.44 -1.66 3.17
N TYR A 62 -14.43 -1.52 4.01
CA TYR A 62 -14.58 -1.53 5.47
C TYR A 62 -15.44 -0.35 5.96
N GLY A 63 -15.18 0.87 5.48
CA GLY A 63 -16.02 2.03 5.77
C GLY A 63 -17.46 1.88 5.23
N TRP A 64 -17.60 1.35 4.01
CA TRP A 64 -18.92 1.06 3.45
C TRP A 64 -19.71 0.07 4.31
N GLY A 65 -19.07 -1.03 4.73
CA GLY A 65 -19.67 -2.06 5.59
C GLY A 65 -20.11 -1.51 6.95
N MET A 66 -19.24 -0.75 7.63
CA MET A 66 -19.60 -0.12 8.91
C MET A 66 -20.76 0.87 8.78
N ARG A 67 -20.87 1.57 7.65
CA ARG A 67 -21.98 2.52 7.41
C ARG A 67 -23.31 1.78 7.28
N SER A 68 -23.31 0.59 6.69
CA SER A 68 -24.50 -0.24 6.53
C SER A 68 -25.01 -0.83 7.84
N VAL A 69 -24.16 -1.01 8.86
CA VAL A 69 -24.51 -1.75 10.08
C VAL A 69 -24.96 -0.84 11.23
N LYS A 70 -24.90 0.50 11.10
CA LYS A 70 -25.22 1.47 12.18
C LYS A 70 -24.65 1.03 13.54
N THR A 71 -23.38 0.65 13.57
CA THR A 71 -22.73 0.18 14.80
C THR A 71 -22.47 1.35 15.75
N GLU A 72 -23.04 1.32 16.95
CA GLU A 72 -22.87 2.35 18.00
C GLU A 72 -21.41 2.46 18.52
N HIS A 73 -20.56 1.48 18.20
CA HIS A 73 -19.18 1.41 18.70
C HIS A 73 -18.19 2.36 18.03
N PHE A 74 -18.44 2.80 16.79
CA PHE A 74 -17.54 3.71 16.09
C PHE A 74 -18.26 5.01 15.70
N SER A 75 -17.63 6.14 16.02
CA SER A 75 -18.17 7.45 15.66
C SER A 75 -18.37 7.56 14.15
N SER A 76 -19.50 8.12 13.74
CA SER A 76 -19.83 8.43 12.33
C SER A 76 -18.68 9.14 11.60
N LEU A 77 -17.91 9.96 12.31
CA LEU A 77 -16.72 10.64 11.79
C LEU A 77 -15.61 9.66 11.36
N PHE A 78 -15.34 8.62 12.15
CA PHE A 78 -14.33 7.61 11.83
C PHE A 78 -14.72 6.81 10.58
N ASN A 79 -15.99 6.48 10.48
CA ASN A 79 -16.52 5.70 9.38
C ASN A 79 -16.53 6.47 8.05
N ASN A 80 -16.96 7.73 8.07
CA ASN A 80 -16.86 8.60 6.89
C ASN A 80 -15.39 8.83 6.51
N SER A 81 -14.51 9.03 7.49
CA SER A 81 -13.08 9.16 7.25
C SER A 81 -12.53 7.92 6.53
N ALA A 82 -12.85 6.70 7.01
CA ALA A 82 -12.52 5.41 6.37
C ALA A 82 -12.90 5.38 4.88
N LEU A 83 -14.13 5.76 4.57
CA LEU A 83 -14.67 5.72 3.22
C LEU A 83 -14.00 6.75 2.30
N TYR A 84 -13.89 8.01 2.73
CA TYR A 84 -13.30 9.06 1.91
C TYR A 84 -11.80 8.86 1.70
N SER A 85 -11.06 8.51 2.75
CA SER A 85 -9.62 8.28 2.59
C SER A 85 -9.33 7.00 1.81
N GLY A 86 -10.19 5.97 1.91
CA GLY A 86 -10.17 4.79 1.04
C GLY A 86 -10.22 5.15 -0.44
N LEU A 87 -11.18 6.03 -0.79
CA LEU A 87 -11.35 6.50 -2.17
C LEU A 87 -10.18 7.36 -2.64
N ILE A 88 -9.72 8.30 -1.79
CA ILE A 88 -8.59 9.19 -2.08
C ILE A 88 -7.31 8.38 -2.29
N GLY A 89 -7.06 7.37 -1.45
CA GLY A 89 -5.90 6.50 -1.57
C GLY A 89 -5.91 5.68 -2.86
N LEU A 90 -7.07 5.14 -3.24
CA LEU A 90 -7.21 4.40 -4.50
C LEU A 90 -6.99 5.30 -5.72
N ILE A 91 -7.59 6.49 -5.74
CA ILE A 91 -7.41 7.47 -6.82
C ILE A 91 -5.95 7.93 -6.88
N GLY A 92 -5.32 8.18 -5.74
CA GLY A 92 -3.92 8.60 -5.65
C GLY A 92 -2.95 7.59 -6.29
N ILE A 93 -3.23 6.28 -6.15
CA ILE A 93 -2.41 5.24 -6.77
C ILE A 93 -2.60 5.20 -8.29
N ILE A 94 -3.85 5.34 -8.77
CA ILE A 94 -4.11 5.44 -10.20
C ILE A 94 -3.36 6.63 -10.82
N ILE A 95 -3.38 7.79 -10.15
CA ILE A 95 -2.63 8.98 -10.59
C ILE A 95 -1.12 8.72 -10.59
N THR A 96 -0.61 8.02 -9.57
CA THR A 96 0.81 7.67 -9.47
C THR A 96 1.25 6.75 -10.61
N CYS A 97 0.40 5.83 -11.05
CA CYS A 97 0.67 4.97 -12.22
C CYS A 97 0.75 5.76 -13.54
N ILE A 98 0.03 6.88 -13.66
CA ILE A 98 0.08 7.75 -14.85
C ILE A 98 1.33 8.63 -14.84
N SER A 99 1.78 9.06 -13.66
CA SER A 99 2.95 9.92 -13.50
C SER A 99 3.75 9.54 -12.26
N PHE A 100 4.80 8.74 -12.48
CA PHE A 100 5.75 8.32 -11.42
C PHE A 100 6.31 9.48 -10.57
N PRO A 101 6.68 10.65 -11.14
CA PRO A 101 7.21 11.76 -10.33
C PRO A 101 6.21 12.28 -9.29
N ILE A 102 4.91 12.21 -9.59
CA ILE A 102 3.84 12.67 -8.70
C ILE A 102 3.67 11.71 -7.52
N GLY A 103 4.05 10.44 -7.70
CA GLY A 103 4.02 9.41 -6.65
C GLY A 103 4.77 9.79 -5.38
N TYR A 104 5.91 10.50 -5.51
CA TYR A 104 6.69 10.95 -4.36
C TYR A 104 5.91 11.85 -3.39
N ILE A 105 4.90 12.57 -3.89
CA ILE A 105 4.06 13.48 -3.10
C ILE A 105 2.76 12.77 -2.70
N VAL A 106 2.17 12.00 -3.63
CA VAL A 106 0.86 11.38 -3.44
C VAL A 106 0.91 10.21 -2.46
N ILE A 107 1.98 9.41 -2.45
CA ILE A 107 2.08 8.25 -1.56
C ILE A 107 2.17 8.67 -0.07
N PRO A 108 3.02 9.63 0.34
CA PRO A 108 3.01 10.13 1.72
C PRO A 108 1.68 10.78 2.10
N LEU A 109 1.09 11.54 1.18
CA LEU A 109 -0.17 12.25 1.44
C LEU A 109 -1.34 11.28 1.64
N THR A 110 -1.39 10.21 0.84
CA THR A 110 -2.41 9.17 0.96
C THR A 110 -2.18 8.27 2.16
N SER A 111 -0.93 7.98 2.56
CA SER A 111 -0.61 7.13 3.72
C SER A 111 -0.72 7.82 5.10
N GLY A 112 -0.85 9.15 5.14
CA GLY A 112 -1.04 9.92 6.38
C GLY A 112 -2.35 9.60 7.15
N PRO A 113 -3.54 9.62 6.51
CA PRO A 113 -4.80 9.31 7.18
C PRO A 113 -4.86 7.94 7.89
N PRO A 114 -4.38 6.82 7.29
CA PRO A 114 -4.28 5.53 7.96
C PRO A 114 -3.41 5.57 9.21
N PHE A 115 -2.30 6.31 9.18
CA PHE A 115 -1.38 6.45 10.31
C PHE A 115 -2.03 7.20 11.48
N ILE A 116 -2.79 8.25 11.18
CA ILE A 116 -3.55 8.98 12.20
C ILE A 116 -4.63 8.09 12.82
N TRP A 117 -5.33 7.29 12.00
CA TRP A 117 -6.33 6.36 12.52
C TRP A 117 -5.75 5.27 13.41
N THR A 118 -4.64 4.65 13.02
CA THR A 118 -3.99 3.62 13.83
C THR A 118 -3.53 4.19 15.17
N MET A 119 -2.98 5.41 15.18
CA MET A 119 -2.59 6.11 16.40
C MET A 119 -3.80 6.41 17.31
N LEU A 120 -4.89 6.95 16.76
CA LEU A 120 -6.11 7.25 17.52
C LEU A 120 -6.76 5.98 18.10
N LEU A 121 -6.75 4.89 17.33
CA LEU A 121 -7.32 3.62 17.74
C LEU A 121 -6.46 2.96 18.83
N ALA A 122 -5.13 3.02 18.70
CA ALA A 122 -4.19 2.57 19.73
C ALA A 122 -4.38 3.33 21.06
N VAL A 123 -4.51 4.67 21.02
CA VAL A 123 -4.77 5.48 22.22
C VAL A 123 -6.11 5.11 22.89
N LYS A 124 -7.16 4.86 22.10
CA LYS A 124 -8.45 4.39 22.65
C LYS A 124 -8.35 3.03 23.32
N MET A 125 -7.62 2.09 22.72
CA MET A 125 -7.43 0.76 23.31
C MET A 125 -6.63 0.84 24.62
N LEU A 126 -5.57 1.67 24.66
CA LEU A 126 -4.78 1.91 25.86
C LEU A 126 -5.62 2.52 26.99
N ARG A 127 -6.45 3.54 26.69
CA ARG A 127 -7.33 4.15 27.72
C ARG A 127 -8.35 3.16 28.28
N LYS A 128 -8.93 2.31 27.43
CA LYS A 128 -9.91 1.30 27.84
C LYS A 128 -9.31 0.15 28.66
N GLN A 129 -8.00 -0.03 28.68
CA GLN A 129 -7.33 -0.97 29.57
C GLN A 129 -6.98 -0.38 30.95
N VAL A 130 -7.05 0.94 31.11
CA VAL A 130 -6.70 1.65 32.34
C VAL A 130 -7.95 1.98 33.19
N GLU A 131 -9.15 1.92 32.59
CA GLU A 131 -10.45 1.88 33.27
C GLU A 131 -10.88 0.44 33.60
#